data_AF-A0A3M8B7N5-F1
#
_entry.id   AF-A0A3M8B7N5-F1
#
_cell.length_a   1.000
_cell.length_b   1.000
_cell.length_c   1.000
_cell.angle_alpha   90.00
_cell.angle_beta   90.00
_cell.angle_gamma   90.00
#
_symmetry.space_group_name_H-M   'P 1'
#
loop_
_entity.id
_entity.type
_entity.pdbx_description
1 polymer ?
#
loop_
_entity_poly.entity_id
_entity_poly.type
_entity_poly.pdbx_seq_one_letter_code
_entity_poly.pdbx_strand_id
1 'polypeptide(L)'
;MQFKVEDRVYIVELKKKGVIKEINNSQAKVTYFNKNKRKTKWFDKDQLKKYNKKRKVLKGLDYATKQVYQFHKSFNHIHNSKPTIMSQDIAMTRTNWKAEELVEFLYATAKGDKAVFLNMIEQLKQSIDQTVNKIIEKNEPVEDVLVAQVDALIDLSYFNHGDFVVMGIKPQRLFDIVQKANMSKLWEDGKPRFREEDGKIIKPNGWEAPEPKLKAEIERQMRK
;
A
#
# COMPACT_ATOMS: atom_id res chain seq x y z
N MET A 1 -7.14 -38.72 -6.88
CA MET A 1 -6.78 -37.29 -7.06
C MET A 1 -5.50 -37.22 -7.90
N GLN A 2 -5.48 -36.53 -9.05
CA GLN A 2 -4.30 -36.54 -9.92
C GLN A 2 -3.29 -35.46 -9.48
N PHE A 3 -2.09 -35.90 -9.10
CA PHE A 3 -0.95 -35.04 -8.78
C PHE A 3 -0.14 -34.73 -10.04
N LYS A 4 0.53 -33.58 -10.07
CA LYS A 4 1.49 -33.16 -11.11
C LYS A 4 2.85 -32.82 -10.50
N VAL A 5 3.91 -32.91 -11.30
CA VAL A 5 5.23 -32.41 -10.89
C VAL A 5 5.11 -30.92 -10.55
N GLU A 6 5.83 -30.48 -9.52
CA GLU A 6 5.70 -29.17 -8.86
C GLU A 6 4.40 -28.90 -8.08
N ASP A 7 3.47 -29.86 -8.00
CA ASP A 7 2.36 -29.74 -7.05
C ASP A 7 2.92 -29.65 -5.61
N ARG A 8 2.38 -28.70 -4.85
CA ARG A 8 2.59 -28.63 -3.42
C ARG A 8 1.69 -29.64 -2.73
N VAL A 9 2.26 -30.41 -1.83
CA VAL A 9 1.55 -31.47 -1.10
C VAL A 9 1.81 -31.38 0.39
N TYR A 10 0.85 -31.92 1.15
CA TYR A 10 0.98 -32.21 2.56
C TYR A 10 1.20 -33.72 2.71
N ILE A 11 2.34 -34.10 3.27
CA ILE A 11 2.69 -35.48 3.60
C ILE A 11 2.04 -35.78 4.95
N VAL A 12 0.98 -36.59 4.93
CA VAL A 12 0.05 -36.78 6.05
C VAL A 12 0.77 -37.31 7.28
N GLU A 13 1.53 -38.39 7.13
CA GLU A 13 2.22 -39.07 8.24
C GLU A 13 3.28 -38.19 8.90
N LEU A 14 4.05 -37.46 8.09
CA LEU A 14 5.12 -36.61 8.60
C LEU A 14 4.60 -35.26 9.12
N LYS A 15 3.33 -34.93 8.85
CA LYS A 15 2.74 -33.61 9.08
C LYS A 15 3.58 -32.48 8.46
N LYS A 16 4.19 -32.73 7.29
CA LYS A 16 5.10 -31.81 6.59
C LYS A 16 4.54 -31.39 5.24
N LYS A 17 4.97 -30.21 4.80
CA LYS A 17 4.71 -29.68 3.46
C LYS A 17 5.89 -30.04 2.56
N GLY A 18 5.59 -30.39 1.32
CA GLY A 18 6.60 -30.67 0.31
C GLY A 18 6.16 -30.27 -1.08
N VAL A 19 7.06 -30.49 -2.03
CA VAL A 19 6.83 -30.27 -3.46
C VAL A 19 7.17 -31.55 -4.19
N ILE A 20 6.27 -32.00 -5.06
CA ILE A 20 6.50 -33.16 -5.90
C ILE A 20 7.56 -32.83 -6.94
N LYS A 21 8.56 -33.71 -7.07
CA LYS A 21 9.65 -33.61 -8.06
C LYS A 21 9.52 -34.64 -9.17
N GLU A 22 9.02 -35.82 -8.86
CA GLU A 22 8.79 -36.90 -9.83
C GLU A 22 7.51 -37.65 -9.43
N ILE A 23 6.81 -38.26 -10.39
CA ILE A 23 5.60 -39.06 -10.16
C ILE A 23 5.68 -40.31 -11.04
N ASN A 24 5.25 -41.45 -10.50
CA ASN A 24 4.98 -42.67 -11.27
C ASN A 24 3.52 -43.10 -11.04
N ASN A 25 3.15 -44.32 -11.41
CA ASN A 25 1.76 -44.79 -11.35
C ASN A 25 1.17 -44.79 -9.92
N SER A 26 1.92 -45.19 -8.90
CA SER A 26 1.44 -45.35 -7.51
C SER A 26 2.00 -44.32 -6.51
N GLN A 27 3.16 -43.73 -6.80
CA GLN A 27 3.94 -42.93 -5.88
C GLN A 27 4.33 -41.56 -6.45
N ALA A 28 4.72 -40.66 -5.55
CA ALA A 28 5.33 -39.39 -5.89
C ALA A 28 6.58 -39.14 -5.04
N LYS A 29 7.64 -38.66 -5.68
CA LYS A 29 8.88 -38.23 -5.04
C LYS A 29 8.71 -36.80 -4.56
N VAL A 30 8.74 -36.59 -3.25
CA VAL A 30 8.47 -35.29 -2.63
C VAL A 30 9.73 -34.77 -1.94
N THR A 31 10.12 -33.54 -2.28
CA THR A 31 11.10 -32.76 -1.51
C THR A 31 10.39 -32.01 -0.38
N TYR A 32 10.87 -32.16 0.86
CA TYR A 32 10.35 -31.48 2.05
C TYR A 32 11.47 -31.15 3.04
N PHE A 33 11.19 -30.32 4.03
CA PHE A 33 12.13 -29.98 5.10
C PHE A 33 11.78 -30.67 6.41
N ASN A 34 12.77 -31.24 7.09
CA ASN A 34 12.65 -31.80 8.43
C ASN A 34 13.82 -31.33 9.29
N LYS A 35 13.53 -30.66 10.42
CA LYS A 35 14.53 -30.00 11.28
C LYS A 35 15.54 -29.17 10.46
N ASN A 36 15.02 -28.33 9.56
CA ASN A 36 15.78 -27.48 8.61
C ASN A 36 16.67 -28.20 7.59
N LYS A 37 16.69 -29.55 7.57
CA LYS A 37 17.38 -30.33 6.54
C LYS A 37 16.42 -30.67 5.41
N ARG A 38 16.85 -30.42 4.17
CA ARG A 38 16.12 -30.82 2.96
C ARG A 38 16.19 -32.34 2.81
N LYS A 39 15.04 -32.98 2.61
CA LYS A 39 14.92 -34.42 2.31
C LYS A 39 14.10 -34.60 1.04
N THR A 40 14.40 -35.65 0.29
CA THR A 40 13.62 -36.06 -0.88
C THR A 40 13.35 -37.55 -0.76
N LYS A 41 12.08 -37.95 -0.73
CA LYS A 41 11.66 -39.36 -0.58
C LYS A 41 10.43 -39.66 -1.44
N TRP A 42 10.25 -40.92 -1.79
CA TRP A 42 9.01 -41.43 -2.37
C TRP A 42 7.95 -41.61 -1.29
N PHE A 43 6.71 -41.30 -1.65
CA PHE A 43 5.52 -41.49 -0.84
C PHE A 43 4.42 -42.06 -1.72
N ASP A 44 3.60 -42.93 -1.15
CA ASP A 44 2.38 -43.40 -1.80
C ASP A 44 1.41 -42.23 -1.96
N LYS A 45 0.69 -42.18 -3.08
CA LYS A 45 -0.17 -41.03 -3.41
C LYS A 45 -1.30 -40.80 -2.40
N ASP A 46 -1.72 -41.82 -1.68
CA ASP A 46 -2.71 -41.78 -0.59
C ASP A 46 -2.16 -41.11 0.69
N GLN A 47 -0.84 -41.18 0.92
CA GLN A 47 -0.14 -40.45 1.99
C GLN A 47 -0.01 -38.94 1.70
N LEU A 48 -0.42 -38.49 0.50
CA LEU A 48 -0.31 -37.12 0.04
C LEU A 48 -1.69 -36.47 -0.07
N LYS A 49 -1.78 -35.22 0.38
CA LYS A 49 -2.94 -34.34 0.12
C LYS A 49 -2.46 -33.12 -0.65
N LYS A 50 -3.21 -32.66 -1.66
CA LYS A 50 -2.89 -31.39 -2.32
C LYS A 50 -2.86 -30.27 -1.29
N TYR A 51 -1.79 -29.49 -1.30
CA TYR A 51 -1.61 -28.34 -0.43
C TYR A 51 -1.53 -27.08 -1.26
N ASN A 52 -2.67 -26.43 -1.43
CA ASN A 52 -2.68 -25.05 -1.90
C ASN A 52 -2.36 -24.16 -0.70
N LYS A 53 -1.14 -23.60 -0.67
CA LYS A 53 -0.82 -22.53 0.30
C LYS A 53 -1.88 -21.46 0.08
N LYS A 54 -2.79 -21.26 1.05
CA LYS A 54 -3.68 -20.09 1.04
C LYS A 54 -2.78 -18.88 0.85
N ARG A 55 -2.86 -18.22 -0.31
CA ARG A 55 -2.13 -16.97 -0.52
C ARG A 55 -2.62 -16.03 0.58
N LYS A 56 -1.70 -15.42 1.33
CA LYS A 56 -2.07 -14.37 2.29
C LYS A 56 -2.70 -13.26 1.45
N VAL A 57 -4.02 -13.15 1.50
CA VAL A 57 -4.73 -12.02 0.90
C VAL A 57 -4.48 -10.85 1.84
N LEU A 58 -3.69 -9.89 1.39
CA LEU A 58 -3.53 -8.65 2.15
C LEU A 58 -4.87 -7.91 2.15
N LYS A 59 -5.15 -7.21 3.25
CA LYS A 59 -6.35 -6.39 3.45
C LYS A 59 -5.96 -5.14 4.23
N GLY A 60 -6.80 -4.11 4.18
CA GLY A 60 -6.60 -2.87 4.93
C GLY A 60 -5.28 -2.18 4.58
N LEU A 61 -4.59 -1.64 5.58
CA LEU A 61 -3.37 -0.85 5.41
C LEU A 61 -2.28 -1.61 4.65
N ASP A 62 -2.02 -2.89 4.96
CA ASP A 62 -1.02 -3.69 4.24
C ASP A 62 -1.32 -3.82 2.74
N TYR A 63 -2.61 -3.89 2.38
CA TYR A 63 -3.02 -3.95 0.99
C TYR A 63 -2.79 -2.61 0.30
N ALA A 64 -3.21 -1.50 0.91
CA ALA A 64 -2.97 -0.15 0.41
C ALA A 64 -1.46 0.12 0.25
N THR A 65 -0.65 -0.18 1.27
CA THR A 65 0.82 -0.03 1.25
C THR A 65 1.44 -0.86 0.13
N LYS A 66 0.97 -2.09 -0.12
CA LYS A 66 1.46 -2.88 -1.25
C LYS A 66 1.12 -2.23 -2.59
N GLN A 67 -0.07 -1.64 -2.75
CA GLN A 67 -0.46 -0.93 -3.97
C GLN A 67 0.47 0.28 -4.22
N VAL A 68 0.72 1.10 -3.20
CA VAL A 68 1.66 2.23 -3.26
C VAL A 68 3.09 1.76 -3.54
N TYR A 69 3.53 0.65 -2.94
CA TYR A 69 4.83 0.06 -3.26
C TYR A 69 4.95 -0.33 -4.74
N GLN A 70 3.91 -0.91 -5.34
CA GLN A 70 3.93 -1.21 -6.77
C GLN A 70 4.02 0.07 -7.61
N PHE A 71 3.28 1.12 -7.24
CA PHE A 71 3.39 2.41 -7.89
C PHE A 71 4.82 2.96 -7.78
N HIS A 72 5.39 3.02 -6.58
CA HIS A 72 6.77 3.49 -6.40
C HIS A 72 7.77 2.72 -7.26
N LYS A 73 7.67 1.39 -7.27
CA LYS A 73 8.54 0.53 -8.06
C LYS A 73 8.39 0.77 -9.57
N SER A 74 7.15 0.86 -10.07
CA SER A 74 6.85 1.03 -11.49
C SER A 74 7.23 2.42 -12.01
N PHE A 75 7.17 3.44 -11.16
CA PHE A 75 7.47 4.83 -11.52
C PHE A 75 8.87 5.26 -11.03
N ASN A 76 9.75 4.31 -10.70
CA ASN A 76 11.12 4.55 -10.26
C ASN A 76 11.24 5.57 -9.10
N HIS A 77 10.25 5.60 -8.20
CA HIS A 77 10.32 6.38 -6.98
C HIS A 77 11.08 5.62 -5.89
N ILE A 78 11.62 6.35 -4.91
CA ILE A 78 12.33 5.77 -3.76
C ILE A 78 11.45 4.77 -3.03
N HIS A 79 11.98 3.58 -2.76
CA HIS A 79 11.32 2.53 -2.00
C HIS A 79 12.35 1.62 -1.32
N ASN A 80 11.98 1.04 -0.17
CA ASN A 80 12.84 0.14 0.62
C ASN A 80 12.16 -1.22 0.82
N SER A 81 12.95 -2.29 0.93
CA SER A 81 12.47 -3.65 1.20
C SER A 81 12.47 -4.03 2.69
N LYS A 82 13.02 -3.16 3.53
CA LYS A 82 13.09 -3.28 5.00
C LYS A 82 12.81 -1.92 5.64
N PRO A 83 12.49 -1.86 6.94
CA PRO A 83 12.35 -0.59 7.65
C PRO A 83 13.65 0.23 7.54
N THR A 84 13.50 1.49 7.14
CA THR A 84 14.61 2.41 6.87
C THR A 84 14.17 3.82 7.26
N ILE A 85 15.05 4.55 7.96
CA ILE A 85 14.82 5.97 8.30
C ILE A 85 14.65 6.77 7.02
N MET A 86 13.65 7.67 7.02
CA MET A 86 13.49 8.65 5.96
C MET A 86 14.45 9.81 6.20
N SER A 87 15.23 10.20 5.18
CA SER A 87 16.07 11.41 5.27
C SER A 87 15.21 12.67 5.37
N GLN A 88 15.80 13.76 5.87
CA GLN A 88 15.10 15.04 6.05
C GLN A 88 14.49 15.55 4.74
N ASP A 89 15.23 15.53 3.62
CA ASP A 89 14.73 15.99 2.32
C ASP A 89 13.54 15.18 1.81
N ILE A 90 13.57 13.85 1.99
CA ILE A 90 12.47 12.98 1.58
C ILE A 90 11.28 13.16 2.51
N ALA A 91 11.49 13.33 3.80
CA ALA A 91 10.43 13.64 4.76
C ALA A 91 9.74 14.96 4.39
N MET A 92 10.52 16.01 4.12
CA MET A 92 9.98 17.32 3.76
C MET A 92 9.22 17.28 2.43
N THR A 93 9.81 16.67 1.39
CA THR A 93 9.14 16.51 0.09
C THR A 93 7.80 15.79 0.21
N ARG A 94 7.75 14.70 0.99
CA ARG A 94 6.50 13.94 1.19
C ARG A 94 5.50 14.68 2.08
N THR A 95 5.96 15.54 2.97
CA THR A 95 5.09 16.41 3.78
C THR A 95 4.47 17.51 2.93
N ASN A 96 5.22 18.12 2.01
CA ASN A 96 4.69 19.12 1.07
C ASN A 96 3.54 18.57 0.21
N TRP A 97 3.68 17.35 -0.33
CA TRP A 97 2.59 16.72 -1.09
C TRP A 97 1.33 16.52 -0.24
N LYS A 98 1.46 16.17 1.04
CA LYS A 98 0.31 16.05 1.93
C LYS A 98 -0.30 17.42 2.22
N ALA A 99 0.54 18.45 2.39
CA ALA A 99 0.07 19.82 2.62
C ALA A 99 -0.74 20.34 1.41
N GLU A 100 -0.33 20.03 0.18
CA GLU A 100 -1.11 20.35 -1.03
C GLU A 100 -2.52 19.75 -0.95
N GLU A 101 -2.64 18.45 -0.65
CA GLU A 101 -3.94 17.77 -0.52
C GLU A 101 -4.79 18.32 0.63
N LEU A 102 -4.17 18.71 1.76
CA LEU A 102 -4.87 19.36 2.87
C LEU A 102 -5.42 20.74 2.46
N VAL A 103 -4.63 21.51 1.70
CA VAL A 103 -5.07 22.81 1.18
C VAL A 103 -6.23 22.65 0.20
N GLU A 104 -6.15 21.68 -0.72
CA GLU A 104 -7.24 21.35 -1.64
C GLU A 104 -8.51 20.91 -0.90
N PHE A 105 -8.37 20.07 0.13
CA PHE A 105 -9.47 19.67 1.00
C PHE A 105 -10.17 20.85 1.67
N LEU A 106 -9.40 21.79 2.23
CA LEU A 106 -9.97 23.00 2.86
C LEU A 106 -10.64 23.92 1.84
N TYR A 107 -10.07 24.07 0.64
CA TYR A 107 -10.68 24.86 -0.44
C TYR A 107 -12.02 24.26 -0.90
N ALA A 108 -12.07 22.93 -1.05
CA ALA A 108 -13.30 22.20 -1.36
C ALA A 108 -14.33 22.33 -0.23
N THR A 109 -13.89 22.26 1.03
CA THR A 109 -14.76 22.44 2.22
C THR A 109 -15.35 23.85 2.28
N ALA A 110 -14.57 24.87 1.90
CA ALA A 110 -15.02 26.24 1.77
C ALA A 110 -15.95 26.47 0.55
N LYS A 111 -16.23 25.44 -0.26
CA LYS A 111 -17.06 25.52 -1.48
C LYS A 111 -16.57 26.57 -2.47
N GLY A 112 -15.25 26.82 -2.49
CA GLY A 112 -14.63 27.84 -3.33
C GLY A 112 -14.77 29.29 -2.82
N ASP A 113 -15.38 29.52 -1.65
CA ASP A 113 -15.39 30.83 -1.01
C ASP A 113 -13.99 31.20 -0.53
N LYS A 114 -13.41 32.23 -1.13
CA LYS A 114 -12.04 32.66 -0.84
C LYS A 114 -11.87 33.21 0.57
N ALA A 115 -12.86 33.93 1.10
CA ALA A 115 -12.76 34.53 2.43
C ALA A 115 -12.80 33.44 3.51
N VAL A 116 -13.73 32.49 3.37
CA VAL A 116 -13.82 31.33 4.27
C VAL A 116 -12.56 30.48 4.18
N PHE A 117 -12.09 30.18 2.96
CA PHE A 117 -10.88 29.42 2.73
C PHE A 117 -9.64 30.06 3.37
N LEU A 118 -9.41 31.36 3.15
CA LEU A 118 -8.27 32.07 3.71
C LEU A 118 -8.30 32.09 5.25
N ASN A 119 -9.50 32.23 5.85
CA ASN A 119 -9.66 32.13 7.29
C ASN A 119 -9.33 30.72 7.83
N MET A 120 -9.71 29.66 7.11
CA MET A 120 -9.36 28.27 7.48
C MET A 120 -7.85 28.01 7.36
N ILE A 121 -7.20 28.55 6.32
CA ILE A 121 -5.75 28.44 6.15
C ILE A 121 -5.00 29.18 7.26
N GLU A 122 -5.48 30.36 7.67
CA GLU A 122 -4.86 31.10 8.77
C GLU A 122 -4.97 30.33 10.10
N GLN A 123 -6.12 29.70 10.38
CA GLN A 123 -6.26 28.82 11.54
C GLN A 123 -5.33 27.60 11.49
N LEU A 124 -5.16 26.99 10.31
CA LEU A 124 -4.22 25.87 10.13
C LEU A 124 -2.78 26.31 10.43
N LYS A 125 -2.35 27.48 9.90
CA LYS A 125 -1.01 28.04 10.17
C LYS A 125 -0.81 28.28 11.66
N GLN A 126 -1.79 28.89 12.34
CA GLN A 126 -1.73 29.12 13.78
C GLN A 126 -1.61 27.81 14.56
N SER A 127 -2.34 26.76 14.18
CA SER A 127 -2.24 25.44 14.81
C SER A 127 -0.85 24.81 14.60
N ILE A 128 -0.25 25.00 13.43
CA ILE A 128 1.12 24.54 13.14
C ILE A 128 2.11 25.28 14.04
N ASP A 129 2.06 26.61 14.08
CA ASP A 129 2.96 27.44 14.88
C ASP A 129 2.86 27.11 16.38
N GLN A 130 1.64 26.92 16.89
CA GLN A 130 1.40 26.47 18.26
C GLN A 130 2.01 25.08 18.53
N THR A 131 1.93 24.16 17.57
CA THR A 131 2.50 22.81 17.71
C THR A 131 4.03 22.85 17.69
N VAL A 132 4.62 23.68 16.81
CA VAL A 132 6.06 23.93 16.77
C VAL A 132 6.56 24.45 18.11
N ASN A 133 5.90 25.48 18.66
CA ASN A 133 6.26 26.04 19.96
C ASN A 133 6.19 24.99 21.07
N LYS A 134 5.12 24.17 21.12
CA LYS A 134 5.00 23.07 22.08
C LYS A 134 6.12 22.05 21.98
N ILE A 135 6.52 21.67 20.76
CA ILE A 135 7.61 20.69 20.55
C ILE A 135 8.95 21.29 21.00
N ILE A 136 9.22 22.55 20.65
CA ILE A 136 10.43 23.26 21.07
C ILE A 136 10.50 23.43 22.59
N GLU A 137 9.39 23.81 23.23
CA GLU A 137 9.31 23.99 24.68
C GLU A 137 9.50 22.67 25.44
N LYS A 138 8.90 21.58 24.95
CA LYS A 138 9.09 20.24 25.54
C LYS A 138 10.53 19.76 25.42
N ASN A 139 11.17 20.01 24.28
CA ASN A 139 12.56 19.64 23.98
C ASN A 139 12.91 18.19 24.35
N GLU A 140 11.95 17.27 24.15
CA GLU A 140 12.15 15.86 24.46
C GLU A 140 13.15 15.24 23.48
N PRO A 141 14.11 14.41 23.95
CA PRO A 141 15.05 13.76 23.06
C PRO A 141 14.35 12.72 22.19
N VAL A 142 14.75 12.64 20.92
CA VAL A 142 14.29 11.58 20.01
C VAL A 142 15.22 10.38 20.13
N GLU A 143 14.81 9.37 20.91
CA GLU A 143 15.63 8.17 21.17
C GLU A 143 15.77 7.26 19.94
N ASP A 144 14.67 7.00 19.22
CA ASP A 144 14.65 6.22 17.99
C ASP A 144 13.89 6.96 16.88
N VAL A 145 14.66 7.48 15.92
CA VAL A 145 14.14 8.28 14.80
C VAL A 145 13.18 7.46 13.92
N LEU A 146 13.44 6.16 13.71
CA LEU A 146 12.58 5.34 12.87
C LEU A 146 11.24 5.12 13.56
N VAL A 147 11.25 4.82 14.86
CA VAL A 147 10.02 4.67 15.66
C VAL A 147 9.22 5.97 15.64
N ALA A 148 9.85 7.11 15.94
CA ALA A 148 9.18 8.40 15.96
C ALA A 148 8.59 8.79 14.59
N GLN A 149 9.31 8.54 13.48
CA GLN A 149 8.79 8.78 12.13
C GLN A 149 7.58 7.88 11.81
N VAL A 150 7.63 6.61 12.18
CA VAL A 150 6.54 5.66 11.92
C VAL A 150 5.32 5.98 12.78
N ASP A 151 5.51 6.33 14.06
CA ASP A 151 4.45 6.72 14.99
C ASP A 151 3.64 7.89 14.44
N ALA A 152 4.29 9.00 14.09
CA ALA A 152 3.64 10.17 13.50
C ALA A 152 2.91 9.86 12.17
N LEU A 153 3.46 8.97 11.33
CA LEU A 153 2.81 8.59 10.07
C LEU A 153 1.60 7.67 10.28
N ILE A 154 1.61 6.83 11.32
CA ILE A 154 0.47 5.99 11.70
C ILE A 154 -0.64 6.83 12.32
N ASP A 155 -0.31 7.81 13.17
CA ASP A 155 -1.28 8.76 13.71
C ASP A 155 -1.96 9.58 12.60
N LEU A 156 -1.18 10.08 11.64
CA LEU A 156 -1.73 10.77 10.47
C LEU A 156 -2.67 9.86 9.67
N SER A 157 -2.29 8.59 9.49
CA SER A 157 -3.17 7.60 8.84
C SER A 157 -4.45 7.39 9.65
N TYR A 158 -4.36 7.34 10.98
CA TYR A 158 -5.51 7.16 11.87
C TYR A 158 -6.51 8.32 11.74
N PHE A 159 -6.04 9.57 11.77
CA PHE A 159 -6.88 10.75 11.57
C PHE A 159 -7.53 10.76 10.18
N ASN A 160 -6.76 10.47 9.12
CA ASN A 160 -7.30 10.39 7.76
C ASN A 160 -8.38 9.29 7.62
N HIS A 161 -8.26 8.17 8.35
CA HIS A 161 -9.34 7.17 8.40
C HIS A 161 -10.53 7.66 9.24
N GLY A 162 -10.28 8.44 10.29
CA GLY A 162 -11.31 9.14 11.06
C GLY A 162 -12.14 10.10 10.19
N ASP A 163 -11.52 10.81 9.25
CA ASP A 163 -12.23 11.69 8.32
C ASP A 163 -13.23 10.90 7.46
N PHE A 164 -12.84 9.74 6.93
CA PHE A 164 -13.78 8.87 6.22
C PHE A 164 -14.92 8.36 7.11
N VAL A 165 -14.66 8.14 8.41
CA VAL A 165 -15.72 7.79 9.38
C VAL A 165 -16.69 8.96 9.54
N VAL A 166 -16.19 10.19 9.73
CA VAL A 166 -17.02 11.41 9.80
C VAL A 166 -17.87 11.59 8.54
N MET A 167 -17.30 11.31 7.37
CA MET A 167 -18.00 11.38 6.08
C MET A 167 -18.91 10.20 5.78
N GLY A 168 -18.88 9.12 6.59
CA GLY A 168 -19.59 7.88 6.29
C GLY A 168 -19.10 7.14 5.03
N ILE A 169 -17.87 7.42 4.59
CA ILE A 169 -17.29 6.88 3.36
C ILE A 169 -16.46 5.62 3.65
N LYS A 170 -16.61 4.60 2.79
CA LYS A 170 -15.75 3.41 2.76
C LYS A 170 -14.62 3.62 1.75
N PRO A 171 -13.36 3.83 2.19
CA PRO A 171 -12.30 4.33 1.30
C PRO A 171 -11.71 3.27 0.37
N GLN A 172 -11.82 1.98 0.67
CA GLN A 172 -11.09 0.92 -0.07
C GLN A 172 -11.30 0.98 -1.59
N ARG A 173 -12.57 1.10 -2.05
CA ARG A 173 -12.86 1.13 -3.49
C ARG A 173 -12.40 2.43 -4.14
N LEU A 174 -12.47 3.55 -3.43
CA LEU A 174 -11.98 4.85 -3.90
C LEU A 174 -10.45 4.81 -4.06
N PHE A 175 -9.75 4.21 -3.10
CA PHE A 175 -8.31 3.98 -3.17
C PHE A 175 -7.93 3.10 -4.36
N ASP A 176 -8.68 2.01 -4.61
CA ASP A 176 -8.43 1.11 -5.74
C ASP A 176 -8.65 1.83 -7.10
N ILE A 177 -9.62 2.74 -7.17
CA ILE A 177 -9.84 3.61 -8.35
C ILE A 177 -8.63 4.51 -8.60
N VAL A 178 -8.16 5.22 -7.56
CA VAL A 178 -6.97 6.10 -7.65
C VAL A 178 -5.73 5.29 -8.02
N GLN A 179 -5.52 4.14 -7.38
CA GLN A 179 -4.41 3.25 -7.71
C GLN A 179 -4.45 2.82 -9.17
N LYS A 180 -5.63 2.42 -9.69
CA LYS A 180 -5.77 2.02 -11.09
C LYS A 180 -5.43 3.17 -12.04
N ALA A 181 -5.92 4.38 -11.76
CA ALA A 181 -5.62 5.57 -12.56
C ALA A 181 -4.14 5.97 -12.48
N ASN A 182 -3.49 5.80 -11.32
CA ASN A 182 -2.07 6.06 -11.17
C ASN A 182 -1.22 5.04 -11.95
N MET A 183 -1.56 3.75 -11.88
CA MET A 183 -0.86 2.71 -12.64
C MET A 183 -1.06 2.84 -14.16
N SER A 184 -2.18 3.37 -14.62
CA SER A 184 -2.42 3.63 -16.05
C SER A 184 -1.64 4.82 -16.61
N LYS A 185 -0.80 5.49 -15.80
CA LYS A 185 0.16 6.49 -16.28
C LYS A 185 1.42 5.85 -16.92
N LEU A 186 1.58 4.53 -16.84
CA LEU A 186 2.59 3.81 -17.61
C LEU A 186 2.21 3.83 -19.09
N TRP A 187 3.21 4.02 -19.95
CA TRP A 187 3.03 4.05 -21.40
C TRP A 187 2.97 2.63 -21.97
N GLU A 188 2.73 2.49 -23.28
CA GLU A 188 2.59 1.18 -23.95
C GLU A 188 3.80 0.25 -23.76
N ASP A 189 4.99 0.83 -23.57
CA ASP A 189 6.23 0.11 -23.27
C ASP A 189 6.35 -0.33 -21.79
N GLY A 190 5.33 -0.05 -20.98
CA GLY A 190 5.29 -0.33 -19.55
C GLY A 190 6.17 0.59 -18.70
N LYS A 191 6.65 1.71 -19.25
CA LYS A 191 7.53 2.66 -18.54
C LYS A 191 6.85 4.02 -18.33
N PRO A 192 7.22 4.75 -17.26
CA PRO A 192 6.76 6.12 -17.07
C PRO A 192 7.47 7.08 -18.04
N ARG A 193 6.92 8.29 -18.14
CA ARG A 193 7.58 9.46 -18.73
C ARG A 193 7.50 10.61 -17.73
N PHE A 194 8.53 11.44 -17.69
CA PHE A 194 8.64 12.56 -16.76
C PHE A 194 8.90 13.84 -17.52
N ARG A 195 8.34 14.95 -17.05
CA ARG A 195 8.67 16.28 -17.52
C ARG A 195 10.05 16.67 -16.97
N GLU A 196 10.91 17.22 -17.81
CA GLU A 196 12.30 17.52 -17.44
C GLU A 196 12.41 18.60 -16.34
N GLU A 197 11.51 19.59 -16.37
CA GLU A 197 11.55 20.75 -15.47
C GLU A 197 11.26 20.40 -13.99
N ASP A 198 10.25 19.57 -13.74
CA ASP A 198 9.70 19.34 -12.40
C ASP A 198 9.58 17.86 -12.02
N GLY A 199 10.00 16.95 -12.90
CA GLY A 199 9.90 15.51 -12.69
C GLY A 199 8.46 15.00 -12.64
N LYS A 200 7.44 15.78 -13.02
CA LYS A 200 6.05 15.31 -13.00
C LYS A 200 5.83 14.20 -14.02
N ILE A 201 5.09 13.17 -13.60
CA ILE A 201 4.69 12.06 -14.46
C ILE A 201 3.79 12.58 -15.59
N ILE A 202 4.18 12.29 -16.83
CA ILE A 202 3.42 12.61 -18.03
C ILE A 202 2.40 11.51 -18.28
N LYS A 203 1.14 11.91 -18.43
CA LYS A 203 0.00 11.03 -18.69
C LYS A 203 0.02 10.61 -20.18
N PRO A 204 -0.15 9.33 -20.52
CA PRO A 204 -0.23 8.88 -21.91
C PRO A 204 -1.56 9.31 -22.56
N ASN A 205 -1.63 9.21 -23.89
CA ASN A 205 -2.85 9.44 -24.65
C ASN A 205 -3.96 8.49 -24.19
N GLY A 206 -5.19 9.01 -24.06
CA GLY A 206 -6.34 8.22 -23.59
C GLY A 206 -6.33 7.91 -22.09
N TRP A 207 -5.41 8.50 -21.31
CA TRP A 207 -5.46 8.37 -19.85
C TRP A 207 -6.75 8.96 -19.28
N GLU A 208 -7.47 8.16 -18.49
CA GLU A 208 -8.70 8.58 -17.82
C GLU A 208 -8.41 9.04 -16.39
N ALA A 209 -8.94 10.22 -16.05
CA ALA A 209 -8.86 10.77 -14.72
C ALA A 209 -9.75 9.99 -13.73
N PRO A 210 -9.36 9.87 -12.44
CA PRO A 210 -10.10 9.06 -11.47
C PRO A 210 -11.44 9.68 -11.03
N GLU A 211 -11.61 10.99 -11.14
CA GLU A 211 -12.70 11.79 -10.57
C GLU A 211 -14.10 11.30 -11.00
N PRO A 212 -14.36 10.98 -12.29
CA PRO A 212 -15.65 10.44 -12.70
C PRO A 212 -15.98 9.09 -12.02
N LYS A 213 -14.97 8.24 -11.82
CA LYS A 213 -15.13 6.92 -11.16
C LYS A 213 -15.28 7.08 -9.65
N LEU A 214 -14.56 8.03 -9.05
CA LEU A 214 -14.72 8.38 -7.63
C LEU A 214 -16.14 8.85 -7.36
N LYS A 215 -16.65 9.79 -8.18
CA LYS A 215 -18.03 10.28 -8.10
C LYS A 215 -19.04 9.13 -8.16
N ALA A 216 -18.93 8.26 -9.18
CA ALA A 216 -19.83 7.12 -9.34
C ALA A 216 -19.80 6.15 -8.14
N GLU A 217 -18.62 5.90 -7.55
CA GLU A 217 -18.51 5.06 -6.35
C GLU A 217 -19.09 5.74 -5.10
N ILE A 218 -18.91 7.06 -4.94
CA ILE A 218 -19.53 7.84 -3.86
C ILE A 218 -21.06 7.79 -3.99
N GLU A 219 -21.62 8.07 -5.18
CA GLU A 219 -23.07 7.98 -5.45
C GLU A 219 -23.61 6.55 -5.23
N ARG A 220 -22.79 5.51 -5.46
CA ARG A 220 -23.14 4.13 -5.13
C ARG A 220 -23.11 3.85 -3.63
N GLN A 221 -22.31 4.57 -2.84
CA GLN A 221 -22.33 4.48 -1.37
C GLN A 221 -23.52 5.23 -0.77
N MET A 222 -23.88 6.39 -1.32
CA MET A 222 -25.03 7.19 -0.87
C MET A 222 -26.39 6.48 -1.02
N ARG A 223 -26.50 5.50 -1.93
CA ARG A 223 -27.74 4.74 -2.20
C ARG A 223 -27.96 3.54 -1.25
N LYS A 224 -27.06 3.29 -0.31
CA LYS A 224 -27.14 2.17 0.64
C LYS A 224 -27.63 2.65 2.00
#